data_AF-A0A1Z9ETT0-F1
#
_entry.id   AF-A0A1Z9ETT0-F1
#
_cell.length_a   1.000
_cell.length_b   1.000
_cell.length_c   1.000
_cell.angle_alpha   90.00
_cell.angle_beta   90.00
_cell.angle_gamma   90.00
#
_symmetry.space_group_name_H-M   'P 1'
#
loop_
_entity.id
_entity.type
_entity.pdbx_description
1 polymer ?
#
loop_
_entity_poly.entity_id
_entity_poly.type
_entity_poly.pdbx_seq_one_letter_code
_entity_poly.pdbx_strand_id
1 'polypeptide(L)'
;MACVGVLQAADDADLTETDPQELATKAWLALKAGDHEQVSEITTQCFEEFGNEAVKQQKESGEEISKDNAHSFPELNSVGTCLFILAESLSQQGKDEKSQATLQKLITDFPECHCENKEGYYWKPALAAEKRLAEAPEKSG
;
A
#
# COMPACT_ATOMS: atom_id res chain seq x y z
N MET A 1 57.54 -12.13 6.68
CA MET A 1 56.48 -13.12 6.94
C MET A 1 55.19 -12.34 7.04
N ALA A 2 54.30 -12.55 6.08
CA ALA A 2 53.13 -11.72 5.84
C ALA A 2 51.99 -12.05 6.82
N CYS A 3 51.30 -11.02 7.30
CA CYS A 3 49.87 -11.08 7.57
C CYS A 3 49.24 -9.93 6.79
N VAL A 4 48.71 -10.30 5.63
CA VAL A 4 47.83 -9.50 4.77
C VAL A 4 46.40 -9.72 5.23
N GLY A 5 45.58 -8.68 5.15
CA GLY A 5 44.12 -8.74 5.09
C GLY A 5 43.44 -8.60 6.45
N VAL A 6 42.39 -7.79 6.62
CA VAL A 6 41.38 -7.37 5.63
C VAL A 6 41.00 -5.91 5.89
N LEU A 7 40.83 -5.19 4.78
CA LEU A 7 40.31 -3.84 4.68
C LEU A 7 39.01 -3.69 5.47
N GLN A 8 38.89 -2.59 6.20
CA GLN A 8 37.59 -1.96 6.45
C GLN A 8 36.92 -1.73 5.08
N ALA A 9 35.86 -2.48 4.79
CA ALA A 9 34.86 -2.01 3.86
C ALA A 9 34.03 -0.98 4.62
N ALA A 10 34.05 0.25 4.12
CA ALA A 10 33.14 1.29 4.52
C ALA A 10 31.70 0.80 4.30
N ASP A 11 30.89 0.88 5.35
CA ASP A 11 29.43 0.80 5.28
C ASP A 11 28.94 2.14 4.67
N ASP A 12 29.25 2.34 3.40
CA ASP A 12 28.71 3.40 2.54
C ASP A 12 27.68 2.73 1.62
N ALA A 13 26.56 2.36 2.23
CA ALA A 13 25.31 2.16 1.53
C ALA A 13 24.25 2.95 2.31
N ASP A 14 24.31 4.27 2.15
CA ASP A 14 23.12 5.13 2.22
C ASP A 14 22.18 4.65 1.09
N LEU A 15 21.52 3.52 1.33
CA LEU A 15 20.35 3.11 0.57
C LEU A 15 19.31 4.16 0.97
N THR A 16 18.87 4.94 -0.01
CA THR A 16 17.57 5.59 0.08
C THR A 16 16.52 4.49 0.23
N GLU A 17 16.36 3.94 1.44
CA GLU A 17 15.38 2.89 1.70
C GLU A 17 14.02 3.54 1.50
N THR A 18 13.35 3.15 0.42
CA THR A 18 11.98 3.55 0.17
C THR A 18 11.15 3.07 1.35
N ASP A 19 10.49 3.99 2.05
CA ASP A 19 9.60 3.63 3.15
C ASP A 19 8.17 3.40 2.61
N PRO A 20 7.55 2.24 2.87
CA PRO A 20 6.21 1.94 2.35
C PRO A 20 5.15 2.93 2.86
N GLN A 21 5.26 3.41 4.11
CA GLN A 21 4.30 4.35 4.69
C GLN A 21 4.45 5.74 4.07
N GLU A 22 5.67 6.16 3.75
CA GLU A 22 5.95 7.36 2.99
C GLU A 22 5.33 7.30 1.59
N LEU A 23 5.43 6.17 0.88
CA LEU A 23 4.78 6.01 -0.42
C LEU A 23 3.26 6.13 -0.30
N ALA A 24 2.64 5.45 0.67
CA ALA A 24 1.20 5.58 0.91
C ALA A 24 0.80 7.03 1.25
N THR A 25 1.62 7.74 2.04
CA THR A 25 1.42 9.16 2.35
C THR A 25 1.52 10.05 1.10
N LYS A 26 2.55 9.85 0.28
CA LYS A 26 2.75 10.59 -0.98
C LYS A 26 1.61 10.32 -1.96
N ALA A 27 1.11 9.09 -2.03
CA ALA A 27 -0.03 8.72 -2.87
C ALA A 27 -1.31 9.45 -2.45
N TRP A 28 -1.58 9.59 -1.14
CA TRP A 28 -2.71 10.39 -0.65
C TRP A 28 -2.58 11.87 -1.02
N LEU A 29 -1.38 12.43 -0.89
CA LEU A 29 -1.10 13.82 -1.26
C LEU A 29 -1.32 14.06 -2.77
N ALA A 30 -0.83 13.15 -3.61
CA ALA A 30 -1.03 13.18 -5.05
C ALA A 30 -2.51 13.09 -5.42
N LEU A 31 -3.26 12.16 -4.81
CA LEU A 31 -4.71 12.04 -5.01
C LEU A 31 -5.45 13.32 -4.64
N LYS A 32 -5.11 13.93 -3.49
CA LYS A 32 -5.70 15.20 -3.05
C LYS A 32 -5.38 16.36 -4.00
N ALA A 33 -4.22 16.33 -4.64
CA ALA A 33 -3.83 17.32 -5.65
C ALA A 33 -4.49 17.08 -7.02
N GLY A 34 -5.19 15.95 -7.21
CA GLY A 34 -5.72 15.54 -8.52
C GLY A 34 -4.63 15.03 -9.47
N ASP A 35 -3.43 14.73 -8.96
CA ASP A 35 -2.30 14.26 -9.75
C ASP A 35 -2.38 12.74 -9.95
N HIS A 36 -3.23 12.35 -10.88
CA HIS A 36 -3.53 10.95 -11.16
C HIS A 36 -2.34 10.17 -11.75
N GLU A 37 -1.45 10.86 -12.46
CA GLU A 37 -0.21 10.29 -12.99
C GLU A 37 0.71 9.93 -11.83
N GLN A 38 0.94 10.88 -10.92
CA GLN A 38 1.78 10.65 -9.77
C GLN A 38 1.22 9.58 -8.82
N VAL A 39 -0.11 9.50 -8.64
CA VAL A 39 -0.75 8.39 -7.92
C VAL A 39 -0.38 7.05 -8.56
N SER A 40 -0.45 6.96 -9.89
CA SER A 40 -0.18 5.71 -10.61
C SER A 40 1.29 5.30 -10.45
N GLU A 41 2.23 6.23 -10.56
CA GLU A 41 3.66 5.97 -10.36
C GLU A 41 3.98 5.50 -8.94
N ILE A 42 3.53 6.24 -7.92
CA ILE A 42 3.83 5.93 -6.52
C ILE A 42 3.22 4.59 -6.11
N THR A 43 1.97 4.33 -6.50
CA THR A 43 1.30 3.07 -6.16
C THR A 43 1.95 1.90 -6.87
N THR A 44 2.36 2.06 -8.14
CA THR A 44 3.15 1.04 -8.86
C THR A 44 4.46 0.73 -8.15
N GLN A 45 5.23 1.76 -7.78
CA GLN A 45 6.46 1.59 -7.02
C GLN A 45 6.21 0.83 -5.70
N CYS A 46 5.15 1.19 -4.96
CA CYS A 46 4.79 0.50 -3.73
C CYS A 46 4.50 -0.99 -3.96
N PHE A 47 3.86 -1.36 -5.07
CA PHE A 47 3.60 -2.76 -5.39
C PHE A 47 4.85 -3.53 -5.80
N GLU A 48 5.71 -2.91 -6.61
CA GLU A 48 6.93 -3.54 -7.10
C GLU A 48 7.92 -3.81 -5.96
N GLU A 49 8.07 -2.85 -5.04
CA GLU A 49 9.01 -2.98 -3.92
C GLU A 49 8.45 -3.83 -2.78
N PHE A 50 7.17 -3.64 -2.41
CA PHE A 50 6.63 -4.21 -1.16
C PHE A 50 5.55 -5.27 -1.35
N GLY A 51 5.08 -5.50 -2.58
CA GLY A 51 3.96 -6.42 -2.82
C GLY A 51 4.23 -7.85 -2.34
N ASN A 52 5.45 -8.37 -2.53
CA ASN A 52 5.82 -9.70 -2.06
C ASN A 52 5.86 -9.77 -0.53
N GLU A 53 6.41 -8.76 0.13
CA GLU A 53 6.51 -8.72 1.59
C GLU A 53 5.15 -8.51 2.25
N ALA A 54 4.29 -7.66 1.68
CA ALA A 54 2.89 -7.52 2.07
C ALA A 54 2.14 -8.86 2.09
N VAL A 55 2.36 -9.71 1.06
CA VAL A 55 1.76 -11.05 1.01
C VAL A 55 2.31 -11.95 2.12
N LYS A 56 3.62 -11.90 2.42
CA LYS A 56 4.21 -12.67 3.53
C LYS A 56 3.67 -12.21 4.87
N GLN A 57 3.68 -10.92 5.13
CA GLN A 57 3.16 -10.32 6.36
C GLN A 57 1.74 -10.78 6.67
N GLN A 58 0.87 -10.81 5.67
CA GLN A 58 -0.51 -11.28 5.87
C GLN A 58 -0.61 -12.79 6.09
N LYS A 59 0.20 -13.61 5.39
CA LYS A 59 0.07 -15.07 5.40
C LYS A 59 0.84 -15.75 6.52
N GLU A 60 1.95 -15.16 6.93
CA GLU A 60 2.93 -15.78 7.82
C GLU A 60 2.92 -15.19 9.23
N SER A 61 2.16 -14.11 9.49
CA SER A 61 2.05 -13.52 10.84
C SER A 61 1.59 -14.54 11.88
N GLY A 62 0.64 -15.40 11.53
CA GLY A 62 -0.05 -16.28 12.47
C GLY A 62 -0.86 -15.52 13.54
N GLU A 63 -0.95 -14.20 13.42
CA GLU A 63 -1.61 -13.29 14.35
C GLU A 63 -2.81 -12.64 13.69
N GLU A 64 -3.87 -12.43 14.48
CA GLU A 64 -4.96 -11.54 14.07
C GLU A 64 -4.45 -10.09 14.06
N ILE A 65 -4.60 -9.41 12.92
CA ILE A 65 -4.18 -8.02 12.77
C ILE A 65 -5.28 -7.13 13.33
N SER A 66 -4.90 -6.28 14.28
CA SER A 66 -5.76 -5.40 15.05
C SER A 66 -5.10 -4.03 15.19
N LYS A 67 -5.81 -3.09 15.83
CA LYS A 67 -5.26 -1.75 16.08
C LYS A 67 -3.96 -1.78 16.89
N ASP A 68 -3.81 -2.75 17.79
CA ASP A 68 -2.67 -2.81 18.71
C ASP A 68 -1.38 -3.29 18.02
N ASN A 69 -1.47 -4.10 16.97
CA ASN A 69 -0.31 -4.67 16.25
C ASN A 69 -0.22 -4.26 14.77
N ALA A 70 -1.16 -3.47 14.23
CA ALA A 70 -1.14 -3.06 12.82
C ALA A 70 0.20 -2.43 12.39
N HIS A 71 0.84 -1.65 13.27
CA HIS A 71 2.13 -1.03 13.00
C HIS A 71 3.27 -2.02 12.71
N SER A 72 3.11 -3.30 13.07
CA SER A 72 4.06 -4.38 12.77
C SER A 72 3.94 -4.92 11.33
N PHE A 73 2.99 -4.42 10.53
CA PHE A 73 2.74 -4.86 9.16
C PHE A 73 2.80 -3.70 8.14
N PRO A 74 3.89 -2.91 8.09
CA PRO A 74 3.91 -1.66 7.33
C PRO A 74 3.75 -1.85 5.82
N GLU A 75 4.29 -2.93 5.23
CA GLU A 75 4.19 -3.25 3.81
C GLU A 75 2.76 -3.67 3.44
N LEU A 76 2.15 -4.57 4.20
CA LEU A 76 0.76 -4.98 4.02
C LEU A 76 -0.18 -3.78 4.05
N ASN A 77 -0.02 -2.94 5.07
CA ASN A 77 -0.85 -1.77 5.30
C ASN A 77 -0.69 -0.74 4.18
N SER A 78 0.54 -0.49 3.75
CA SER A 78 0.83 0.49 2.71
C SER A 78 0.40 0.01 1.33
N VAL A 79 0.66 -1.25 0.97
CA VAL A 79 0.20 -1.87 -0.28
C VAL A 79 -1.33 -1.87 -0.35
N GLY A 80 -2.01 -2.27 0.72
CA GLY A 80 -3.47 -2.25 0.77
C GLY A 80 -4.04 -0.84 0.62
N THR A 81 -3.44 0.14 1.30
CA THR A 81 -3.82 1.55 1.21
C THR A 81 -3.57 2.11 -0.20
N CYS A 82 -2.44 1.79 -0.83
CA CYS A 82 -2.10 2.20 -2.19
C CYS A 82 -3.10 1.66 -3.23
N LEU A 83 -3.62 0.43 -3.08
CA LEU A 83 -4.68 -0.08 -3.96
C LEU A 83 -5.96 0.74 -3.82
N PHE A 84 -6.35 1.09 -2.59
CA PHE A 84 -7.52 1.91 -2.35
C PHE A 84 -7.37 3.30 -3.01
N ILE A 85 -6.22 3.95 -2.82
CA ILE A 85 -5.92 5.26 -3.42
C ILE A 85 -5.93 5.18 -4.95
N LEU A 86 -5.34 4.14 -5.54
CA LEU A 86 -5.33 3.93 -6.99
C LEU A 86 -6.75 3.77 -7.52
N ALA A 87 -7.61 3.00 -6.84
CA ALA A 87 -9.00 2.84 -7.23
C ALA A 87 -9.78 4.16 -7.17
N GLU A 88 -9.60 4.97 -6.11
CA GLU A 88 -10.24 6.29 -6.02
C GLU A 88 -9.75 7.22 -7.13
N SER A 89 -8.45 7.22 -7.43
CA SER A 89 -7.87 7.97 -8.55
C SER A 89 -8.46 7.54 -9.90
N LEU A 90 -8.62 6.23 -10.13
CA LEU A 90 -9.22 5.69 -11.35
C LEU A 90 -10.70 6.10 -11.47
N SER A 91 -11.46 6.08 -10.38
CA SER A 91 -12.86 6.51 -10.38
C SER A 91 -13.00 8.01 -10.68
N GLN A 92 -12.15 8.86 -10.09
CA GLN A 92 -12.14 10.30 -10.39
C GLN A 92 -11.85 10.62 -11.86
N GLN A 93 -11.15 9.71 -12.56
CA GLN A 93 -10.89 9.79 -14.01
C GLN A 93 -12.01 9.18 -14.87
N GLY A 94 -13.11 8.70 -14.28
CA GLY A 94 -14.19 7.99 -14.97
C GLY A 94 -13.80 6.58 -15.47
N LYS A 95 -12.70 6.01 -14.94
CA LYS A 95 -12.22 4.66 -15.29
C LYS A 95 -12.82 3.61 -14.35
N ASP A 96 -14.14 3.59 -14.25
CA ASP A 96 -14.87 2.84 -13.21
C ASP A 96 -14.58 1.34 -13.22
N GLU A 97 -14.50 0.70 -14.39
CA GLU A 97 -14.18 -0.73 -14.49
C GLU A 97 -12.80 -1.07 -13.93
N LYS A 98 -11.81 -0.18 -14.16
CA LYS A 98 -10.47 -0.34 -13.61
C LYS A 98 -10.44 -0.07 -12.11
N SER A 99 -11.20 0.91 -11.65
CA SER A 99 -11.36 1.20 -10.22
C SER A 99 -11.96 -0.02 -9.50
N GLN A 100 -13.08 -0.56 -9.99
CA GLN A 100 -13.72 -1.75 -9.42
C GLN A 100 -12.79 -2.97 -9.41
N ALA A 101 -12.06 -3.23 -10.50
CA ALA A 101 -11.08 -4.31 -10.55
C ALA A 101 -9.96 -4.13 -9.51
N THR A 102 -9.53 -2.89 -9.27
CA THR A 102 -8.49 -2.56 -8.27
C THR A 102 -9.02 -2.75 -6.85
N LEU A 103 -10.26 -2.35 -6.56
CA LEU A 103 -10.92 -2.60 -5.28
C LEU A 103 -11.11 -4.10 -5.03
N GLN A 104 -11.53 -4.86 -6.04
CA GLN A 104 -11.67 -6.31 -5.93
C GLN A 104 -10.33 -6.99 -5.64
N LYS A 105 -9.24 -6.50 -6.26
CA LYS A 105 -7.89 -6.97 -5.97
C LYS A 105 -7.50 -6.71 -4.51
N LEU A 106 -7.78 -5.52 -3.99
CA LEU A 106 -7.53 -5.18 -2.57
C LEU A 106 -8.26 -6.15 -1.62
N ILE A 107 -9.55 -6.35 -1.84
CA ILE A 107 -10.38 -7.24 -1.00
C ILE A 107 -9.89 -8.69 -1.05
N THR A 108 -9.45 -9.14 -2.23
CA THR A 108 -9.04 -10.54 -2.45
C THR A 108 -7.63 -10.81 -1.94
N ASP A 109 -6.69 -9.93 -2.25
CA ASP A 109 -5.26 -10.19 -2.04
C ASP A 109 -4.77 -9.68 -0.69
N PHE A 110 -5.32 -8.57 -0.20
CA PHE A 110 -4.89 -7.89 1.02
C PHE A 110 -6.06 -7.57 1.98
N PRO A 111 -6.94 -8.54 2.28
CA PRO A 111 -8.09 -8.29 3.15
C PRO A 111 -7.70 -7.78 4.53
N GLU A 112 -6.55 -8.16 5.08
CA GLU A 112 -6.16 -7.86 6.46
C GLU A 112 -5.30 -6.59 6.62
N CYS A 113 -5.17 -5.79 5.56
CA CYS A 113 -4.50 -4.51 5.66
C CYS A 113 -5.28 -3.55 6.58
N HIS A 114 -4.54 -2.76 7.35
CA HIS A 114 -5.09 -1.76 8.25
C HIS A 114 -4.31 -0.46 8.13
N CYS A 115 -4.93 0.68 8.40
CA CYS A 115 -4.25 1.96 8.32
C CYS A 115 -4.63 2.81 9.52
N GLU A 116 -3.62 3.35 10.19
CA GLU A 116 -3.76 4.38 11.21
C GLU A 116 -3.09 5.65 10.70
N ASN A 117 -3.83 6.76 10.68
CA ASN A 117 -3.23 8.06 10.39
C ASN A 117 -2.65 8.70 11.68
N LYS A 118 -1.90 9.80 11.53
CA LYS A 118 -1.31 10.53 12.67
C LYS A 118 -2.34 11.09 13.67
N GLU A 119 -3.61 11.16 13.28
CA GLU A 119 -4.73 11.60 14.13
C GLU A 119 -5.37 10.43 14.90
N GLY A 120 -4.84 9.22 14.76
CA GLY A 120 -5.34 8.00 15.41
C GLY A 120 -6.57 7.40 14.75
N TYR A 121 -6.95 7.88 13.56
CA TYR A 121 -8.03 7.30 12.78
C TYR A 121 -7.57 5.97 12.22
N TYR A 122 -8.19 4.90 12.72
CA TYR A 122 -7.93 3.52 12.34
C TYR A 122 -9.03 3.01 11.43
N TRP A 123 -8.66 2.45 10.29
CA TRP A 123 -9.60 1.89 9.32
C TRP A 123 -8.99 0.70 8.58
N LYS A 124 -9.86 -0.07 7.91
CA LYS A 124 -9.50 -1.26 7.13
C LYS A 124 -9.73 -0.97 5.64
N PRO A 125 -8.69 -0.81 4.81
CA PRO A 125 -8.85 -0.50 3.38
C PRO A 125 -9.72 -1.48 2.61
N ALA A 126 -9.63 -2.78 2.90
CA ALA A 126 -10.52 -3.77 2.29
C ALA A 126 -12.01 -3.52 2.60
N LEU A 127 -12.35 -3.17 3.85
CA LEU A 127 -13.73 -2.84 4.22
C LEU A 127 -14.22 -1.54 3.54
N ALA A 128 -13.35 -0.56 3.38
CA ALA A 128 -13.68 0.65 2.62
C ALA A 128 -13.92 0.32 1.14
N ALA A 129 -13.13 -0.59 0.57
CA ALA A 129 -13.29 -1.05 -0.79
C ALA A 129 -14.61 -1.80 -1.01
N GLU A 130 -15.02 -2.66 -0.07
CA GLU A 130 -16.32 -3.33 -0.12
C GLU A 130 -17.48 -2.35 -0.16
N LYS A 131 -17.44 -1.33 0.71
CA LYS A 131 -18.45 -0.25 0.72
C LYS A 131 -18.47 0.50 -0.61
N ARG A 132 -17.29 0.78 -1.16
CA ARG A 132 -17.17 1.51 -2.41
C ARG A 132 -17.74 0.75 -3.61
N LEU A 133 -17.54 -0.57 -3.65
CA LEU A 133 -18.16 -1.45 -4.65
C LEU A 133 -19.67 -1.52 -4.48
N ALA A 134 -20.18 -1.55 -3.25
CA ALA A 134 -21.63 -1.58 -2.98
C ALA A 134 -22.34 -0.26 -3.34
N GLU A 135 -21.64 0.87 -3.28
CA GLU A 135 -22.14 2.18 -3.68
C GLU A 135 -22.06 2.44 -5.19
N ALA A 136 -21.28 1.64 -5.92
CA ALA A 136 -21.17 1.81 -7.37
C ALA A 136 -22.54 1.54 -7.99
N PRO A 137 -23.09 2.47 -8.81
CA PRO A 137 -24.37 2.24 -9.45
C PRO A 137 -24.26 0.98 -10.30
N GLU A 138 -25.12 -0.01 -10.02
CA GLU A 138 -25.36 -1.15 -10.89
C GLU A 138 -25.56 -0.58 -12.30
N LYS A 139 -24.64 -0.85 -13.24
CA LYS A 139 -24.84 -0.46 -14.63
C LYS A 139 -26.16 -1.11 -15.05
N SER A 140 -27.21 -0.30 -15.11
CA SER A 140 -28.50 -0.69 -15.66
C SER A 140 -28.22 -1.09 -17.11
N GLY A 141 -28.24 -2.40 -17.37
CA GLY A 141 -28.12 -2.96 -18.70
C GLY A 141 -29.27 -2.56 -19.60
#